data_AF-A0A4V0H6W3-F1
#
_entry.id   AF-A0A4V0H6W3-F1
#
_cell.length_a   1.000
_cell.length_b   1.000
_cell.length_c   1.000
_cell.angle_alpha   90.00
_cell.angle_beta   90.00
_cell.angle_gamma   90.00
#
_symmetry.space_group_name_H-M   'P 1'
#
loop_
_entity.id
_entity.type
_entity.pdbx_description
1 polymer ?
#
loop_
_entity_poly.entity_id
_entity_poly.type
_entity_poly.pdbx_seq_one_letter_code
_entity_poly.pdbx_strand_id
1 'polypeptide(L)'
;MKNEMLALILAGGQGTRLGKLTQSIAKPAVQFGGRYRIIDFSLSNCANSGIDNVGVITQYEPLALNYHIGNGSSWGLEGINRGVTIL
;
A
#
# COMPACT_ATOMS: atom_id res chain seq x y z
N MET A 1 -9.19 -24.14 0.23
CA MET A 1 -7.75 -24.07 0.55
C MET A 1 -7.56 -22.89 1.50
N LYS A 2 -6.87 -23.06 2.63
CA LYS A 2 -6.47 -21.90 3.45
C LYS A 2 -5.50 -21.08 2.60
N ASN A 3 -5.75 -19.78 2.47
CA ASN A 3 -4.82 -18.87 1.80
C ASN A 3 -3.63 -18.64 2.75
N GLU A 4 -2.59 -19.48 2.63
CA GLU A 4 -1.39 -19.45 3.49
C GLU A 4 -0.34 -18.41 3.06
N MET A 5 -0.62 -17.66 1.99
CA MET A 5 0.29 -16.65 1.47
C MET A 5 0.05 -15.30 2.16
N LEU A 6 1.14 -14.70 2.63
CA LEU A 6 1.20 -13.31 3.10
C LEU A 6 2.05 -12.50 2.11
N ALA A 7 1.47 -11.48 1.49
CA ALA A 7 2.25 -10.50 0.74
C ALA A 7 2.81 -9.43 1.69
N LEU A 8 4.08 -9.09 1.52
CA LEU A 8 4.71 -7.97 2.23
C LEU A 8 5.13 -6.90 1.22
N ILE A 9 4.50 -5.72 1.32
CA ILE A 9 4.82 -4.55 0.50
C ILE A 9 5.75 -3.65 1.30
N LEU A 10 6.99 -3.49 0.82
CA LEU A 10 7.97 -2.59 1.40
C LEU A 10 7.70 -1.15 0.94
N ALA A 11 7.00 -0.37 1.75
CA ALA A 11 6.53 0.97 1.45
C ALA A 11 7.34 2.10 2.16
N GLY A 12 8.51 1.80 2.71
CA GLY A 12 9.37 2.76 3.41
C GLY A 12 10.26 3.65 2.54
N GLY A 13 10.17 3.56 1.20
CA GLY A 13 11.08 4.29 0.31
C GLY A 13 10.88 5.81 0.39
N GLN A 14 11.89 6.54 0.89
CA GLN A 14 11.86 8.02 0.94
C GLN A 14 11.78 8.65 -0.45
N GLY A 15 12.37 8.02 -1.48
CA GLY A 15 12.25 8.49 -2.87
C GLY A 15 13.01 9.77 -3.18
N THR A 16 14.12 10.04 -2.50
CA THR A 16 14.94 11.28 -2.58
C THR A 16 15.17 11.83 -4.00
N ARG A 17 15.30 10.96 -5.01
CA ARG A 17 15.47 11.33 -6.43
C ARG A 17 14.25 12.02 -7.05
N LEU A 18 13.07 11.94 -6.44
CA LEU A 18 11.86 12.64 -6.88
C LEU A 18 11.78 14.08 -6.34
N GLY A 19 12.77 14.51 -5.54
CA GLY A 19 12.91 15.89 -5.08
C GLY A 19 11.68 16.38 -4.32
N LYS A 20 11.10 17.50 -4.79
CA LYS A 20 9.96 18.17 -4.13
C LYS A 20 8.73 17.27 -3.97
N LEU A 21 8.57 16.25 -4.81
CA LEU A 21 7.41 15.34 -4.75
C LEU A 21 7.40 14.45 -3.52
N THR A 22 8.57 14.18 -2.92
CA THR A 22 8.71 13.32 -1.74
C THR A 22 9.30 14.08 -0.55
N GLN A 23 9.11 15.41 -0.52
CA GLN A 23 9.65 16.25 0.56
C GLN A 23 8.91 16.04 1.88
N SER A 24 7.62 15.74 1.83
CA SER A 24 6.74 15.61 3.00
C SER A 24 5.89 14.33 2.97
N ILE A 25 6.14 13.43 2.02
CA ILE A 25 5.42 12.16 1.86
C ILE A 25 6.39 11.07 1.39
N ALA A 26 6.12 9.83 1.78
CA ALA A 26 6.84 8.68 1.25
C ALA A 26 6.61 8.51 -0.26
N LYS A 27 7.59 7.93 -0.97
CA LYS A 27 7.46 7.62 -2.41
C LYS A 27 6.17 6.89 -2.77
N PRO A 28 5.71 5.87 -2.00
CA PRO A 28 4.50 5.14 -2.37
C PRO A 28 3.22 5.99 -2.31
N ALA A 29 3.23 7.10 -1.56
CA ALA A 29 2.10 8.02 -1.42
C ALA A 29 2.02 9.07 -2.55
N VAL A 30 3.04 9.15 -3.42
CA VAL A 30 3.08 10.07 -4.56
C VAL A 30 1.96 9.72 -5.55
N GLN A 31 1.25 10.74 -6.02
CA GLN A 31 0.17 10.60 -7.00
C GLN A 31 0.70 10.14 -8.36
N PHE A 32 -0.10 9.32 -9.05
CA PHE A 32 0.18 8.77 -10.36
C PHE A 32 -1.10 8.74 -11.20
N GLY A 33 -1.03 9.19 -12.46
CA GLY A 33 -2.16 9.11 -13.40
C GLY A 33 -3.42 9.89 -12.97
N GLY A 34 -3.27 10.93 -12.15
CA GLY A 34 -4.35 11.86 -11.75
C GLY A 34 -5.30 11.35 -10.66
N ARG A 35 -5.40 10.03 -10.42
CA ARG A 35 -6.32 9.46 -9.41
C ARG A 35 -5.67 8.45 -8.48
N TYR A 36 -4.54 7.87 -8.87
CA TYR A 36 -3.89 6.80 -8.13
C TYR A 36 -2.68 7.31 -7.35
N ARG A 37 -2.14 6.46 -6.50
CA ARG A 37 -0.82 6.57 -5.89
C ARG A 37 0.04 5.38 -6.31
N ILE A 38 1.35 5.51 -6.20
CA ILE A 38 2.29 4.45 -6.60
C ILE A 38 1.97 3.12 -5.89
N ILE A 39 1.54 3.15 -4.62
CA ILE A 39 1.20 1.93 -3.88
C ILE A 39 -0.01 1.16 -4.44
N ASP A 40 -0.91 1.85 -5.16
CA ASP A 40 -2.16 1.26 -5.65
C ASP A 40 -1.90 0.11 -6.60
N PHE A 41 -0.80 0.16 -7.35
CA PHE A 41 -0.41 -0.89 -8.27
C PHE A 41 -0.06 -2.18 -7.52
N SER A 42 0.71 -2.09 -6.44
CA SER A 42 1.07 -3.27 -5.63
C SER A 42 -0.13 -3.87 -4.91
N LEU A 43 -1.01 -3.03 -4.35
CA LEU A 43 -2.24 -3.49 -3.68
C LEU A 43 -3.22 -4.12 -4.68
N SER A 44 -3.42 -3.48 -5.84
CA SER A 44 -4.26 -4.02 -6.91
C SER A 44 -3.71 -5.34 -7.46
N ASN A 45 -2.39 -5.46 -7.58
CA ASN A 45 -1.77 -6.72 -7.99
C ASN A 45 -2.05 -7.85 -6.98
N CYS A 46 -1.99 -7.58 -5.68
CA CYS A 46 -2.35 -8.56 -4.65
C CYS A 46 -3.82 -8.97 -4.78
N ALA A 47 -4.73 -8.00 -4.85
CA ALA A 47 -6.17 -8.24 -4.96
C ALA A 47 -6.52 -9.03 -6.24
N ASN A 48 -6.00 -8.61 -7.39
CA ASN A 48 -6.24 -9.26 -8.68
C ASN A 48 -5.63 -10.67 -8.77
N SER A 49 -4.62 -10.97 -7.94
CA SER A 49 -3.98 -12.29 -7.86
C SER A 49 -4.61 -13.21 -6.81
N GLY A 50 -5.67 -12.77 -6.12
CA GLY A 50 -6.30 -13.54 -5.03
C GLY A 50 -5.45 -13.63 -3.76
N ILE A 51 -4.51 -12.69 -3.56
CA ILE A 51 -3.72 -12.58 -2.33
C ILE A 51 -4.49 -11.73 -1.33
N ASP A 52 -5.12 -12.42 -0.39
CA ASP A 52 -6.07 -11.83 0.57
C ASP A 52 -5.41 -11.20 1.81
N ASN A 53 -4.20 -11.63 2.17
CA ASN A 53 -3.48 -11.16 3.36
C ASN A 53 -2.26 -10.34 2.95
N VAL A 54 -2.28 -9.03 3.24
CA VAL A 54 -1.24 -8.10 2.82
C VAL A 54 -0.74 -7.29 4.01
N GLY A 55 0.56 -7.36 4.27
CA GLY A 55 1.27 -6.46 5.18
C GLY A 55 1.96 -5.33 4.41
N VAL A 56 1.79 -4.09 4.85
CA VAL A 56 2.46 -2.91 4.26
C VAL A 56 3.44 -2.37 5.29
N ILE A 57 4.73 -2.55 5.04
CA ILE A 57 5.80 -2.12 5.95
C ILE A 57 6.17 -0.67 5.63
N THR A 58 5.90 0.22 6.55
CA THR A 58 6.13 1.67 6.41
C THR A 58 7.29 2.13 7.28
N GLN A 59 7.84 3.32 7.01
CA GLN A 59 8.93 3.86 7.83
C GLN A 59 8.92 5.39 7.85
N TYR A 60 9.15 6.02 6.69
CA TYR A 60 9.23 7.46 6.56
C TYR A 60 7.86 8.07 6.24
N GLU A 61 7.49 9.17 6.91
CA GLU A 61 6.25 9.95 6.67
C GLU A 61 5.00 9.10 6.33
N PRO A 62 4.60 8.14 7.20
CA PRO A 62 3.59 7.14 6.84
C PRO A 62 2.16 7.68 6.85
N LEU A 63 1.90 8.83 7.49
CA LEU A 63 0.53 9.29 7.76
C LEU A 63 -0.35 9.40 6.50
N ALA A 64 0.20 9.98 5.42
CA ALA A 64 -0.52 10.13 4.15
C ALA A 64 -0.82 8.77 3.50
N LEU A 65 0.11 7.82 3.65
CA LEU A 65 -0.04 6.46 3.14
C LEU A 65 -1.07 5.68 3.97
N ASN A 66 -1.01 5.82 5.29
CA ASN A 66 -1.93 5.15 6.22
C ASN A 66 -3.37 5.61 6.00
N TYR A 67 -3.57 6.92 5.85
CA TYR A 67 -4.88 7.47 5.52
C TYR A 67 -5.40 6.97 4.15
N HIS A 68 -4.51 6.84 3.16
CA HIS A 68 -4.87 6.33 1.83
C HIS A 68 -5.34 4.87 1.85
N ILE A 69 -4.57 4.02 2.53
CA ILE A 69 -4.84 2.59 2.58
C ILE A 69 -6.07 2.32 3.43
N GLY A 70 -6.20 3.03 4.57
CA GLY A 70 -7.28 2.82 5.51
C GLY A 70 -7.39 1.35 5.95
N ASN A 71 -8.58 0.78 5.81
CA ASN A 71 -8.86 -0.63 6.09
C ASN A 71 -8.69 -1.57 4.87
N GLY A 72 -8.18 -1.07 3.73
CA GLY A 72 -8.02 -1.87 2.51
C GLY A 72 -9.28 -2.06 1.66
N SER A 73 -10.43 -1.49 2.07
CA SER A 73 -11.73 -1.63 1.37
C SER A 73 -11.70 -1.22 -0.10
N SER A 74 -10.91 -0.19 -0.47
CA SER A 74 -10.74 0.27 -1.85
C SER A 74 -10.23 -0.81 -2.82
N TRP A 75 -9.58 -1.87 -2.30
CA TRP A 75 -9.11 -3.02 -3.08
C TRP A 75 -9.88 -4.31 -2.75
N GLY A 76 -10.97 -4.22 -1.99
CA GLY A 76 -11.72 -5.40 -1.53
C GLY A 76 -10.96 -6.27 -0.52
N LEU A 77 -9.91 -5.72 0.11
CA LEU A 77 -9.07 -6.39 1.10
C LEU A 77 -9.58 -6.11 2.53
N GLU A 78 -10.89 -6.23 2.73
CA GLU A 78 -11.59 -6.12 4.01
C GLU A 78 -12.49 -7.35 4.20
N GLY A 79 -12.35 -8.07 5.32
CA GLY A 79 -13.18 -9.24 5.62
C GLY A 79 -12.57 -10.19 6.66
N ILE A 80 -13.27 -11.29 6.94
CA ILE A 80 -12.91 -12.22 8.03
C ILE A 80 -11.55 -12.91 7.80
N ASN A 81 -11.19 -13.20 6.54
CA ASN A 81 -9.95 -13.87 6.17
C ASN A 81 -9.14 -13.08 5.13
N ARG A 82 -9.33 -11.77 5.09
CA ARG A 82 -8.65 -10.86 4.16
C ARG A 82 -8.46 -9.50 4.80
N GLY A 83 -7.32 -8.89 4.56
CA GLY A 83 -6.96 -7.66 5.26
C GLY A 83 -5.69 -7.02 4.71
N VAL A 84 -5.65 -5.69 4.83
CA VAL A 84 -4.40 -4.94 4.77
C VAL A 84 -4.03 -4.52 6.18
N THR A 85 -2.84 -4.93 6.62
CA THR A 85 -2.25 -4.47 7.88
C THR A 85 -1.08 -3.57 7.59
N ILE A 86 -1.08 -2.37 8.17
CA ILE A 86 0.05 -1.46 8.10
C ILE A 86 0.96 -1.76 9.29
N LEU A 87 2.24 -1.98 9.00
CA LEU A 87 3.29 -2.33 9.96
C LEU A 87 4.36 -1.24 10.02
#